data_AF-A0A420GMA8-F1
#
_entry.id   AF-A0A420GMA8-F1
#
_cell.length_a   1.000
_cell.length_b   1.000
_cell.length_c   1.000
_cell.angle_alpha   90.00
_cell.angle_beta   90.00
_cell.angle_gamma   90.00
#
_symmetry.space_group_name_H-M   'P 1'
#
loop_
_entity.id
_entity.type
_entity.pdbx_description
1 polymer ?
#
loop_
_entity_poly.entity_id
_entity_poly.type
_entity_poly.pdbx_seq_one_letter_code
_entity_poly.pdbx_strand_id
1 'polypeptide(L)'
;MHLTRRLFVAVVIAISSHGASAKTDPECLKHLGGGFSDAECFAGLRVNIVEENKLLYKKIRAKVPVGNEHAKVLDAYMAAQDNAEKFCELQRDAGAGWETNPDGSMYTALYERCVFELRTVQNKFLMNLLTMANW
;
A
#
# COMPACT_ATOMS: atom_id res chain seq x y z
N MET A 1 19.15 -42.28 -44.24
CA MET A 1 19.47 -41.13 -43.35
C MET A 1 18.17 -40.44 -42.98
N HIS A 2 18.01 -40.11 -41.70
CA HIS A 2 16.75 -39.99 -40.98
C HIS A 2 15.98 -38.67 -41.19
N LEU A 3 14.66 -38.84 -41.31
CA LEU A 3 13.55 -38.01 -40.80
C LEU A 3 13.86 -36.53 -40.45
N THR A 4 13.42 -35.63 -41.33
CA THR A 4 13.24 -34.21 -41.05
C THR A 4 12.11 -33.98 -40.06
N ARG A 5 12.52 -33.81 -38.79
CA ARG A 5 12.22 -32.65 -37.93
C ARG A 5 10.75 -32.18 -37.86
N ARG A 6 9.98 -32.81 -36.97
CA ARG A 6 8.73 -32.25 -36.43
C ARG A 6 9.07 -31.01 -35.59
N LEU A 7 8.65 -29.83 -36.04
CA LEU A 7 8.63 -28.63 -35.21
C LEU A 7 7.45 -28.73 -34.23
N PHE A 8 7.75 -28.99 -32.97
CA PHE A 8 6.81 -28.82 -31.86
C PHE A 8 6.66 -27.31 -31.58
N VAL A 9 5.48 -26.77 -31.84
CA VAL A 9 5.08 -25.42 -31.39
C VAL A 9 4.68 -25.55 -29.92
N ALA A 10 5.57 -25.13 -29.02
CA ALA A 10 5.25 -25.00 -27.60
C ALA A 10 4.48 -23.68 -27.39
N VAL A 11 3.17 -23.78 -27.18
CA VAL A 11 2.33 -22.67 -26.72
C VAL A 11 2.64 -22.44 -25.24
N VAL A 12 3.43 -21.40 -24.94
CA VAL A 12 3.63 -20.91 -23.56
C VAL A 12 2.36 -20.18 -23.15
N ILE A 13 1.45 -20.89 -22.47
CA ILE A 13 0.33 -20.27 -21.77
C ILE A 13 0.92 -19.55 -20.56
N ALA A 14 1.14 -18.25 -20.69
CA ALA A 14 1.44 -17.39 -19.56
C ALA A 14 0.19 -17.30 -18.68
N ILE A 15 0.12 -18.15 -17.66
CA ILE A 15 -0.88 -18.05 -16.60
C ILE A 15 -0.49 -16.83 -15.78
N SER A 16 -1.04 -15.67 -16.14
CA SER A 16 -1.01 -14.47 -15.29
C SER A 16 -1.94 -14.69 -14.11
N SER A 17 -1.44 -15.42 -13.10
CA SER A 17 -2.04 -15.60 -11.80
C SER A 17 -2.15 -14.25 -11.10
N HIS A 18 -3.23 -13.52 -11.36
CA HIS A 18 -3.66 -12.45 -10.47
C HIS A 18 -4.10 -13.14 -9.18
N GLY A 19 -3.18 -13.27 -8.23
CA GLY A 19 -3.49 -13.78 -6.91
C GLY A 19 -4.65 -12.98 -6.34
N ALA A 20 -5.81 -13.64 -6.18
CA ALA A 20 -6.93 -13.07 -5.47
C ALA A 20 -6.51 -12.92 -4.00
N SER A 21 -5.97 -11.77 -3.66
CA SER A 21 -5.73 -11.40 -2.26
C SER A 21 -7.11 -11.19 -1.63
N ALA A 22 -7.48 -12.07 -0.71
CA ALA A 22 -8.68 -11.87 0.09
C ALA A 22 -8.52 -10.55 0.86
N LYS A 23 -9.50 -9.65 0.72
CA LYS A 23 -9.48 -8.39 1.45
C LYS A 23 -9.68 -8.67 2.93
N THR A 24 -8.81 -8.11 3.76
CA THR A 24 -8.99 -8.12 5.21
C THR A 24 -10.26 -7.37 5.59
N ASP A 25 -11.08 -7.99 6.44
CA ASP A 25 -12.33 -7.44 6.94
C ASP A 25 -12.06 -6.33 7.98
N PRO A 26 -12.56 -5.09 7.78
CA PRO A 26 -12.45 -4.01 8.76
C PRO A 26 -13.00 -4.35 10.15
N GLU A 27 -13.88 -5.34 10.28
CA GLU A 27 -14.36 -5.82 11.58
C GLU A 27 -13.22 -6.31 12.50
N CYS A 28 -12.06 -6.68 11.95
CA CYS A 28 -10.88 -7.03 12.77
C CYS A 28 -10.45 -5.90 13.72
N LEU A 29 -10.73 -4.63 13.39
CA LEU A 29 -10.46 -3.49 14.27
C LEU A 29 -11.28 -3.50 15.57
N LYS A 30 -12.39 -4.24 15.63
CA LYS A 30 -13.18 -4.39 16.85
C LYS A 30 -12.61 -5.44 17.81
N HIS A 31 -11.64 -6.22 17.36
CA HIS A 31 -11.06 -7.34 18.10
C HIS A 31 -9.59 -7.14 18.44
N LEU A 32 -9.11 -5.89 18.44
CA LEU A 32 -7.73 -5.55 18.77
C LEU A 32 -7.43 -5.90 20.23
N GLY A 33 -6.34 -6.65 20.43
CA GLY A 33 -5.95 -7.20 21.74
C GLY A 33 -4.49 -6.98 22.11
N GLY A 34 -3.70 -6.31 21.26
CA GLY A 34 -2.30 -5.97 21.52
C GLY A 34 -1.32 -7.10 21.18
N GLY A 35 -1.45 -7.73 20.01
CA GLY A 35 -0.59 -8.84 19.60
C GLY A 35 -0.42 -9.01 18.09
N PHE A 36 0.08 -10.17 17.67
CA PHE A 36 0.36 -10.48 16.26
C PHE A 36 -0.87 -10.38 15.35
N SER A 37 -2.06 -10.77 15.83
CA SER A 37 -3.33 -10.63 15.10
C SER A 37 -3.66 -9.18 14.76
N ASP A 38 -3.27 -8.23 15.60
CA ASP A 38 -3.48 -6.80 15.34
C ASP A 38 -2.58 -6.34 14.19
N ALA A 39 -1.33 -6.83 14.14
CA ALA A 39 -0.43 -6.54 13.04
C ALA A 39 -0.98 -7.05 11.71
N GLU A 40 -1.52 -8.27 11.68
CA GLU A 40 -2.16 -8.84 10.48
C GLU A 40 -3.40 -8.03 10.05
N CYS A 41 -4.23 -7.62 11.02
CA CYS A 41 -5.39 -6.77 10.77
C CYS A 41 -4.98 -5.45 10.11
N PHE A 42 -4.04 -4.71 10.74
CA PHE A 42 -3.57 -3.43 10.19
C PHE A 42 -2.84 -3.58 8.87
N ALA A 43 -1.97 -4.59 8.72
CA ALA A 43 -1.26 -4.85 7.46
C ALA A 43 -2.22 -5.14 6.31
N GLY A 44 -3.23 -5.96 6.58
CA GLY A 44 -4.25 -6.31 5.59
C GLY A 44 -5.12 -5.12 5.18
N LEU A 45 -5.55 -4.30 6.14
CA LEU A 45 -6.30 -3.08 5.86
C LEU A 45 -5.46 -2.02 5.16
N ARG A 46 -4.16 -1.93 5.51
CA ARG A 46 -3.18 -1.05 4.87
C ARG A 46 -3.08 -1.33 3.36
N VAL A 47 -3.02 -2.59 2.95
CA VAL A 47 -2.94 -2.95 1.51
C VAL A 47 -4.11 -2.35 0.74
N ASN A 48 -5.34 -2.48 1.26
CA ASN A 48 -6.53 -1.95 0.61
C ASN A 48 -6.47 -0.43 0.43
N ILE A 49 -6.09 0.30 1.48
CA ILE A 49 -6.08 1.77 1.45
C ILE A 49 -4.91 2.32 0.61
N VAL A 50 -3.77 1.62 0.55
CA VAL A 50 -2.67 1.97 -0.35
C VAL A 50 -3.10 1.86 -1.81
N GLU A 51 -3.80 0.78 -2.17
CA GLU A 51 -4.32 0.63 -3.53
C GLU A 51 -5.39 1.69 -3.86
N GLU A 52 -6.26 2.02 -2.91
CA GLU A 52 -7.21 3.11 -3.09
C GLU A 52 -6.51 4.47 -3.29
N ASN A 53 -5.48 4.77 -2.49
CA ASN A 53 -4.68 5.99 -2.64
C ASN A 53 -4.04 6.10 -4.02
N LYS A 54 -3.50 5.00 -4.56
CA LYS A 54 -2.95 4.96 -5.93
C LYS A 54 -4.03 5.24 -6.97
N LEU A 55 -5.23 4.70 -6.80
CA LEU A 55 -6.36 4.96 -7.71
C LEU A 55 -6.82 6.42 -7.64
N LEU A 56 -6.95 6.99 -6.45
CA LEU A 56 -7.29 8.40 -6.25
C LEU A 56 -6.25 9.32 -6.88
N TYR A 57 -4.96 9.06 -6.62
CA TYR A 57 -3.85 9.78 -7.24
C TYR A 57 -3.96 9.78 -8.77
N LYS A 58 -4.16 8.62 -9.40
CA LYS A 58 -4.31 8.51 -10.87
C LYS A 58 -5.49 9.34 -11.39
N LYS A 59 -6.65 9.31 -10.69
CA LYS A 59 -7.83 10.10 -11.06
C LYS A 59 -7.58 11.60 -10.97
N ILE A 60 -6.90 12.06 -9.91
CA ILE A 60 -6.56 13.47 -9.73
C ILE A 60 -5.53 13.89 -10.80
N ARG A 61 -4.48 13.09 -10.98
CA ARG A 61 -3.38 13.38 -11.91
C ARG A 61 -3.86 13.54 -13.34
N ALA A 62 -4.85 12.75 -13.76
CA ALA A 62 -5.49 12.84 -15.08
C ALA A 62 -6.29 14.13 -15.31
N LYS A 63 -6.69 14.84 -14.24
CA LYS A 63 -7.42 16.11 -14.31
C LYS A 63 -6.50 17.33 -14.34
N VAL A 64 -5.25 17.18 -13.93
CA VAL A 64 -4.27 18.27 -13.96
C VAL A 64 -3.83 18.51 -15.42
N PRO A 65 -3.94 19.73 -15.96
CA PRO A 65 -3.53 20.03 -17.33
C PRO A 65 -2.04 19.69 -17.58
N VAL A 66 -1.73 19.29 -18.80
CA VAL A 66 -0.35 19.00 -19.22
C VAL A 66 0.52 20.25 -19.05
N GLY A 67 1.70 20.10 -18.45
CA GLY A 67 2.63 21.19 -18.20
C GLY A 67 2.31 22.04 -16.96
N ASN A 68 1.20 21.75 -16.25
CA ASN A 68 0.88 22.46 -15.01
C ASN A 68 1.78 21.98 -13.86
N GLU A 69 2.41 22.93 -13.14
CA GLU A 69 3.34 22.64 -12.03
C GLU A 69 2.68 21.93 -10.83
N HIS A 70 1.37 22.07 -10.65
CA HIS A 70 0.64 21.36 -9.60
C HIS A 70 0.70 19.84 -9.74
N ALA A 71 0.95 19.33 -10.94
CA ALA A 71 1.19 17.91 -11.14
C ALA A 71 2.47 17.45 -10.42
N LYS A 72 3.55 18.22 -10.49
CA LYS A 72 4.79 17.93 -9.74
C LYS A 72 4.57 18.03 -8.23
N VAL A 73 3.74 18.97 -7.79
CA VAL A 73 3.39 19.10 -6.36
C VAL A 73 2.61 17.87 -5.87
N LEU A 74 1.67 17.35 -6.68
CA LEU A 74 0.95 16.11 -6.37
C LEU A 74 1.89 14.90 -6.34
N ASP A 75 2.80 14.79 -7.31
CA ASP A 75 3.80 13.71 -7.37
C ASP A 75 4.74 13.77 -6.14
N ALA A 76 5.18 14.97 -5.77
CA ALA A 76 6.00 15.20 -4.57
C ALA A 76 5.25 14.91 -3.27
N TYR A 77 3.95 15.20 -3.20
CA TYR A 77 3.11 14.84 -2.07
C TYR A 77 3.06 13.31 -1.87
N MET A 78 2.87 12.54 -2.94
CA MET A 78 2.87 11.07 -2.85
C MET A 78 4.21 10.55 -2.31
N ALA A 79 5.33 11.06 -2.84
CA ALA A 79 6.67 10.70 -2.38
C ALA A 79 6.93 11.10 -0.91
N ALA A 80 6.40 12.24 -0.46
CA ALA A 80 6.51 12.67 0.92
C ALA A 80 5.74 11.73 1.88
N GLN A 81 4.56 11.25 1.48
CA GLN A 81 3.79 10.28 2.25
C GLN A 81 4.53 8.93 2.37
N ASP A 82 5.18 8.47 1.30
CA ASP A 82 6.00 7.26 1.35
C ASP A 82 7.22 7.42 2.26
N ASN A 83 7.89 8.57 2.20
CA ASN A 83 9.00 8.86 3.11
C ASN A 83 8.57 8.99 4.58
N ALA A 84 7.32 9.38 4.84
CA ALA A 84 6.79 9.50 6.20
C ALA A 84 6.63 8.14 6.91
N GLU A 85 6.63 7.01 6.19
CA GLU A 85 6.64 5.67 6.82
C GLU A 85 7.84 5.46 7.74
N LYS A 86 8.98 6.14 7.49
CA LYS A 86 10.16 6.10 8.35
C LYS A 86 9.89 6.62 9.76
N PHE A 87 8.88 7.47 9.95
CA PHE A 87 8.46 7.90 11.28
C PHE A 87 7.73 6.80 12.05
N CYS A 88 7.06 5.87 11.35
CA CYS A 88 6.49 4.67 11.96
C CYS A 88 7.58 3.68 12.36
N GLU A 89 8.64 3.54 11.56
CA GLU A 89 9.84 2.76 11.95
C GLU A 89 10.49 3.36 13.19
N LEU A 90 10.67 4.69 13.23
CA LEU A 90 11.22 5.40 14.40
C LEU A 90 10.38 5.15 15.66
N GLN A 91 9.06 5.20 15.56
CA GLN A 91 8.17 4.92 16.70
C GLN A 91 8.29 3.46 17.16
N ARG A 92 8.33 2.50 16.23
CA ARG A 92 8.55 1.09 16.54
C ARG A 92 9.86 0.89 17.27
N ASP A 93 10.96 1.41 16.72
CA ASP A 93 12.31 1.22 17.24
C ASP A 93 12.44 1.86 18.62
N ALA A 94 11.85 3.05 18.85
CA ALA A 94 11.79 3.67 20.16
C ALA A 94 11.02 2.80 21.18
N GLY A 95 9.92 2.17 20.76
CA GLY A 95 9.17 1.22 21.58
C GLY A 95 9.98 -0.04 21.91
N ALA A 96 10.73 -0.55 20.93
CA ALA A 96 11.57 -1.74 21.04
C ALA A 96 12.93 -1.50 21.72
N GLY A 97 13.12 -0.37 22.43
CA GLY A 97 14.39 -0.08 23.09
C GLY A 97 15.57 0.11 22.13
N TRP A 98 15.29 0.57 20.91
CA TRP A 98 16.24 0.77 19.80
C TRP A 98 16.76 -0.52 19.17
N GLU A 99 16.11 -1.65 19.43
CA GLU A 99 16.39 -2.91 18.73
C GLU A 99 15.80 -2.89 17.32
N THR A 100 16.60 -3.33 16.33
CA THR A 100 16.18 -3.34 14.92
C THR A 100 15.50 -4.64 14.49
N ASN A 101 15.47 -5.66 15.36
CA ASN A 101 14.92 -6.98 15.05
C ASN A 101 13.66 -7.26 15.87
N PRO A 102 12.48 -7.40 15.25
CA PRO A 102 11.25 -7.71 15.98
C PRO A 102 11.28 -9.17 16.45
N ASP A 103 11.26 -9.36 17.77
CA ASP A 103 11.21 -10.64 18.50
C ASP A 103 9.82 -11.29 18.54
N GLY A 104 8.87 -10.81 17.73
CA GLY A 104 7.46 -11.25 17.76
C GLY A 104 6.58 -10.52 18.78
N SER A 105 7.09 -9.46 19.42
CA SER A 105 6.36 -8.59 20.33
C SER A 105 5.35 -7.63 19.65
N MET A 106 4.63 -6.84 20.45
CA MET A 106 3.60 -5.90 20.00
C MET A 106 4.12 -4.81 19.03
N TYR A 107 5.44 -4.64 18.91
CA TYR A 107 6.02 -3.53 18.14
C TYR A 107 5.69 -3.63 16.64
N THR A 108 5.53 -4.84 16.10
CA THR A 108 5.06 -5.02 14.71
C THR A 108 3.64 -4.48 14.54
N ALA A 109 2.75 -4.69 15.51
CA ALA A 109 1.39 -4.14 15.47
C ALA A 109 1.38 -2.61 15.57
N LEU A 110 2.26 -2.03 16.38
CA LEU A 110 2.42 -0.56 16.46
C LEU A 110 2.90 0.04 15.14
N TYR A 111 3.86 -0.60 14.48
CA TYR A 111 4.30 -0.19 13.15
C TYR A 111 3.17 -0.25 12.12
N GLU A 112 2.51 -1.41 11.98
CA GLU A 112 1.45 -1.58 10.97
C GLU A 112 0.27 -0.65 11.23
N ARG A 113 -0.08 -0.41 12.50
CA ARG A 113 -1.09 0.58 12.89
C ARG A 113 -0.69 1.98 12.46
N CYS A 114 0.53 2.43 12.77
CA CYS A 114 1.00 3.76 12.39
C CYS A 114 0.93 3.96 10.88
N VAL A 115 1.39 2.97 10.10
CA VAL A 115 1.33 3.07 8.64
C VAL A 115 -0.12 3.07 8.14
N PHE A 116 -1.00 2.21 8.69
CA PHE A 116 -2.42 2.23 8.34
C PHE A 116 -3.08 3.60 8.59
N GLU A 117 -2.82 4.22 9.74
CA GLU A 117 -3.34 5.55 10.09
C GLU A 117 -2.78 6.63 9.14
N LEU A 118 -1.48 6.61 8.85
CA LEU A 118 -0.83 7.51 7.88
C LEU A 118 -1.51 7.42 6.50
N ARG A 119 -1.72 6.21 5.98
CA ARG A 119 -2.36 5.99 4.69
C ARG A 119 -3.84 6.37 4.69
N THR A 120 -4.51 6.27 5.84
CA THR A 120 -5.88 6.76 6.04
C THR A 120 -5.99 8.27 5.94
N VAL A 121 -5.06 9.00 6.57
CA VAL A 121 -4.99 10.46 6.45
C VAL A 121 -4.70 10.87 5.01
N GLN A 122 -3.75 10.19 4.34
CA GLN A 122 -3.46 10.41 2.93
C GLN A 122 -4.69 10.20 2.04
N ASN A 123 -5.46 9.13 2.28
CA ASN A 123 -6.67 8.81 1.54
C ASN A 123 -7.69 9.94 1.63
N LYS A 124 -7.99 10.39 2.85
CA LYS A 124 -8.93 11.49 3.10
C LYS A 124 -8.52 12.78 2.38
N PHE A 125 -7.23 13.11 2.40
CA PHE A 125 -6.70 14.26 1.67
C PHE A 125 -6.92 14.12 0.15
N LEU A 126 -6.59 12.97 -0.44
CA LEU A 126 -6.75 12.72 -1.87
C LEU A 126 -8.23 12.72 -2.30
N MET A 127 -9.12 12.14 -1.50
CA MET A 127 -10.57 12.21 -1.75
C MET A 127 -11.05 13.66 -1.79
N ASN A 128 -10.65 14.49 -0.82
CA ASN A 128 -11.01 15.90 -0.79
C ASN A 128 -10.47 16.64 -2.02
N LEU A 129 -9.22 16.36 -2.40
CA LEU A 129 -8.62 16.96 -3.59
C LEU A 129 -9.35 16.56 -4.88
N LEU A 130 -9.74 15.28 -5.01
CA LEU A 130 -10.52 14.81 -6.16
C LEU A 130 -11.90 15.47 -6.21
N THR A 131 -12.57 15.62 -5.06
CA THR A 131 -13.85 16.32 -4.96
C THR A 131 -13.74 17.77 -5.45
N MET A 132 -12.70 18.49 -5.00
CA MET A 132 -12.46 19.87 -5.44
C MET A 132 -12.09 19.96 -6.93
N ALA A 133 -11.35 18.99 -7.46
CA ALA A 133 -10.99 18.93 -8.89
C ALA A 133 -12.16 18.49 -9.82
N ASN A 134 -13.33 18.20 -9.25
CA ASN A 134 -14.56 17.93 -9.99
C ASN A 134 -15.51 19.14 -10.05
N TRP A 135 -15.20 20.23 -9.34
CA TRP A 135 -15.95 21.48 -9.38
C TRP A 135 -15.36 22.40 -10.45
#